data_AF-A5ANA0-F1
#
_entry.id   AF-A5ANA0-F1
#
_cell.length_a   1.000
_cell.length_b   1.000
_cell.length_c   1.000
_cell.angle_alpha   90.00
_cell.angle_beta   90.00
_cell.angle_gamma   90.00
#
_symmetry.space_group_name_H-M   'P 1'
#
loop_
_entity.id
_entity.type
_entity.pdbx_description
1 polymer ?
#
loop_
_entity_poly.entity_id
_entity_poly.type
_entity_poly.pdbx_seq_one_letter_code
_entity_poly.pdbx_strand_id
1 'polypeptide(L)'
;MAARCPDPAAAKQYIQEQGAPIVIKVDRLAARKGVIVAMTLDEAYEAVDSMLVKGAFGSAGSQVIVEEFLEGEEASLFALVDGENDIPLESAQDHKRVGDGDTGLNTGGMGAYSPAPIITEELQSLVLRRRL
;
A
#
# COMPACT_ATOMS: atom_id res chain seq x y z
N MET A 1 -8.40 -7.35 -5.12
CA MET A 1 -8.40 -6.79 -6.50
C MET A 1 -8.19 -5.28 -6.44
N ALA A 2 -7.80 -4.65 -7.57
CA ALA A 2 -7.51 -3.21 -7.67
C ALA A 2 -8.21 -2.57 -8.88
N ALA A 3 -8.71 -1.35 -8.73
CA ALA A 3 -9.32 -0.57 -9.81
C ALA A 3 -8.70 0.84 -9.91
N ARG A 4 -8.45 1.29 -11.14
CA ARG A 4 -8.02 2.66 -11.43
C ARG A 4 -9.26 3.52 -11.68
N CYS A 5 -9.43 4.57 -10.89
CA CYS A 5 -10.61 5.45 -10.92
C CYS A 5 -10.18 6.87 -11.32
N PRO A 6 -10.65 7.37 -12.49
CA PRO A 6 -10.21 8.66 -13.03
C PRO A 6 -10.90 9.86 -12.37
N ASP A 7 -12.02 9.66 -11.67
CA ASP A 7 -12.80 10.71 -11.04
C ASP A 7 -13.46 10.25 -9.73
N PRO A 8 -13.94 11.20 -8.89
CA PRO A 8 -14.55 10.88 -7.61
C PRO A 8 -15.80 9.98 -7.71
N ALA A 9 -16.60 10.11 -8.77
CA ALA A 9 -17.84 9.36 -8.90
C ALA A 9 -17.55 7.87 -9.16
N ALA A 10 -16.62 7.60 -10.09
CA ALA A 10 -16.16 6.24 -10.38
C ALA A 10 -15.50 5.60 -9.14
N ALA A 11 -14.69 6.36 -8.39
CA ALA A 11 -14.06 5.87 -7.16
C ALA A 11 -15.10 5.52 -6.08
N LYS A 12 -16.05 6.42 -5.79
CA LYS A 12 -17.08 6.20 -4.78
C LYS A 12 -18.02 5.06 -5.15
N GLN A 13 -18.36 4.91 -6.43
CA GLN A 13 -19.15 3.77 -6.89
C GLN A 13 -18.41 2.44 -6.64
N TYR A 14 -17.14 2.35 -7.04
CA TYR A 14 -16.36 1.13 -6.82
C TYR A 14 -16.21 0.81 -5.32
N ILE A 15 -15.96 1.82 -4.49
CA ILE A 15 -15.92 1.68 -3.02
C ILE A 15 -17.26 1.17 -2.47
N GLN A 16 -18.39 1.69 -2.96
CA GLN A 16 -19.72 1.24 -2.53
C GLN A 16 -19.97 -0.23 -2.88
N GLU A 17 -19.47 -0.69 -4.03
CA GLU A 17 -19.59 -2.08 -4.48
C GLU A 17 -18.68 -3.03 -3.70
N GLN A 18 -17.47 -2.61 -3.34
CA GLN A 18 -16.49 -3.43 -2.61
C GLN A 18 -16.70 -3.43 -1.09
N GLY A 19 -17.16 -2.32 -0.51
CA GLY A 19 -17.24 -2.13 0.94
C GLY A 19 -15.92 -1.66 1.57
N ALA A 20 -15.88 -1.63 2.89
CA ALA A 20 -14.70 -1.32 3.70
C ALA A 20 -14.36 -2.52 4.62
N PRO A 21 -13.09 -2.70 5.05
CA PRO A 21 -11.94 -1.83 4.84
C PRO A 21 -11.40 -1.82 3.41
N ILE A 22 -10.94 -0.65 2.95
CA ILE A 22 -10.45 -0.45 1.57
C ILE A 22 -9.28 0.54 1.54
N VAL A 23 -8.40 0.41 0.55
CA VAL A 23 -7.20 1.23 0.42
C VAL A 23 -7.34 2.16 -0.78
N ILE A 24 -7.14 3.46 -0.56
CA ILE A 24 -7.16 4.50 -1.60
C ILE A 24 -5.74 5.02 -1.77
N LYS A 25 -5.19 4.90 -2.98
CA LYS A 25 -3.84 5.31 -3.33
C LYS A 25 -3.88 6.31 -4.48
N VAL A 26 -2.98 7.28 -4.50
CA VAL A 26 -2.74 8.09 -5.70
C VAL A 26 -1.83 7.34 -6.68
N ASP A 27 -2.06 7.50 -7.98
CA ASP A 27 -1.38 6.71 -9.01
C ASP A 27 0.10 7.07 -9.21
N ARG A 28 0.52 8.30 -8.83
CA ARG A 28 1.89 8.77 -9.02
C ARG A 28 2.65 8.89 -7.70
N LEU A 29 3.97 9.04 -7.80
CA LEU A 29 4.90 9.26 -6.68
C LEU A 29 4.49 10.47 -5.82
N ALA A 30 3.66 10.23 -4.81
CA ALA A 30 3.23 11.24 -3.83
C ALA A 30 4.08 11.18 -2.56
N ALA A 31 5.41 11.24 -2.73
CA ALA A 31 6.38 11.34 -1.64
C ALA A 31 6.11 10.41 -0.43
N ARG A 32 5.63 9.18 -0.70
CA ARG A 32 5.27 8.16 0.31
C ARG A 32 4.12 8.53 1.25
N LYS A 33 3.29 9.53 0.91
CA LYS A 33 2.12 9.98 1.70
C LYS A 33 0.78 9.80 0.98
N GLY A 34 0.79 9.18 -0.19
CA GLY A 34 -0.39 9.04 -1.06
C GLY A 34 -1.20 7.77 -0.85
N VAL A 35 -1.15 7.15 0.33
CA VAL A 35 -1.90 5.92 0.66
C VAL A 35 -2.74 6.17 1.90
N ILE A 36 -4.05 5.97 1.79
CA ILE A 36 -4.99 6.03 2.92
C ILE A 36 -5.66 4.66 3.03
N VAL A 37 -5.63 4.08 4.22
CA VAL A 37 -6.40 2.88 4.58
C VAL A 37 -7.66 3.37 5.28
N ALA A 38 -8.82 3.14 4.66
CA ALA A 38 -10.12 3.55 5.19
C ALA A 38 -10.82 2.33 5.79
N MET A 39 -11.18 2.41 7.07
CA MET A 39 -11.86 1.35 7.81
C MET A 39 -13.38 1.42 7.67
N THR A 40 -13.91 2.55 7.19
CA THR A 40 -15.33 2.77 6.94
C THR A 40 -15.57 3.39 5.56
N LEU A 41 -16.81 3.28 5.06
CA LEU A 41 -17.20 3.91 3.79
C LEU A 41 -17.06 5.44 3.85
N ASP A 42 -17.39 6.05 4.98
CA ASP A 42 -17.28 7.50 5.15
C ASP A 42 -15.83 7.96 5.08
N GLU A 43 -14.90 7.26 5.77
CA GLU A 43 -13.46 7.52 5.67
C GLU A 43 -12.95 7.36 4.24
N ALA A 44 -13.47 6.37 3.50
CA ALA A 44 -13.09 6.13 2.12
C ALA A 44 -13.55 7.27 1.20
N TYR A 45 -14.78 7.76 1.39
CA TYR A 45 -15.32 8.89 0.64
C TYR A 45 -14.60 10.20 0.94
N GLU A 46 -14.26 10.44 2.21
CA GLU A 46 -13.44 11.59 2.61
C GLU A 46 -12.03 11.52 2.00
N ALA A 47 -11.43 10.34 1.95
CA ALA A 47 -10.14 10.12 1.31
C ALA A 47 -10.19 10.46 -0.19
N VAL A 48 -11.21 9.98 -0.89
CA VAL A 48 -11.44 10.30 -2.31
C VAL A 48 -11.59 11.80 -2.54
N ASP A 49 -12.42 12.48 -1.75
CA ASP A 49 -12.63 13.92 -1.89
C ASP A 49 -11.37 14.73 -1.58
N SER A 50 -10.60 14.31 -0.57
CA SER A 50 -9.31 14.91 -0.23
C SER A 50 -8.31 14.80 -1.38
N MET A 51 -8.22 13.62 -2.00
CA MET A 51 -7.24 13.34 -3.06
C MET A 51 -7.62 13.99 -4.40
N LEU A 52 -8.86 13.82 -4.87
CA LEU A 52 -9.29 14.17 -6.22
C LEU A 52 -9.98 15.53 -6.34
N VAL A 53 -10.65 16.01 -5.29
CA VAL A 53 -11.42 17.28 -5.34
C VAL A 53 -10.63 18.42 -4.73
N LYS A 54 -10.09 18.22 -3.52
CA LYS A 54 -9.30 19.24 -2.82
C LYS A 54 -7.87 19.35 -3.33
N GLY A 55 -7.43 18.41 -4.18
CA GLY A 55 -6.12 18.42 -4.81
C GLY A 55 -4.96 18.34 -3.81
N ALA A 56 -5.13 17.63 -2.69
CA ALA A 56 -4.13 17.53 -1.62
C ALA A 56 -2.76 17.04 -2.10
N PHE A 57 -2.70 16.38 -3.26
CA PHE A 57 -1.49 15.83 -3.88
C PHE A 57 -1.16 16.48 -5.23
N GLY A 58 -1.77 17.62 -5.57
CA GLY A 58 -1.57 18.31 -6.84
C GLY A 58 -1.82 17.40 -8.04
N SER A 59 -0.96 17.45 -9.07
CA SER A 59 -1.09 16.60 -10.27
C SER A 59 -0.93 15.10 -10.00
N ALA A 60 -0.38 14.69 -8.85
CA ALA A 60 -0.29 13.28 -8.47
C ALA A 60 -1.65 12.70 -8.07
N GLY A 61 -2.59 13.55 -7.62
CA GLY A 61 -3.95 13.17 -7.24
C GLY A 61 -4.98 13.30 -8.36
N SER A 62 -4.58 13.31 -9.64
CA SER A 62 -5.55 13.42 -10.75
C SER A 62 -6.34 12.14 -11.01
N GLN A 63 -5.88 11.02 -10.44
CA GLN A 63 -6.56 9.73 -10.46
C GLN A 63 -6.14 8.92 -9.23
N VAL A 64 -7.00 8.02 -8.79
CA VAL A 64 -6.74 7.14 -7.65
C VAL A 64 -6.80 5.67 -8.07
N ILE A 65 -6.10 4.84 -7.32
CA ILE A 65 -6.21 3.39 -7.34
C ILE A 65 -6.93 2.99 -6.05
N VAL A 66 -8.01 2.23 -6.18
CA VAL A 66 -8.75 1.67 -5.06
C VAL A 66 -8.47 0.17 -5.00
N GLU A 67 -7.98 -0.32 -3.87
CA GLU A 67 -7.52 -1.69 -3.68
C GLU A 67 -8.11 -2.32 -2.43
N GLU A 68 -8.23 -3.64 -2.43
CA GLU A 68 -8.61 -4.39 -1.23
C GLU A 68 -7.62 -4.16 -0.08
N PHE A 69 -8.14 -4.11 1.14
CA PHE A 69 -7.31 -4.15 2.33
C PHE A 69 -6.85 -5.60 2.57
N LEU A 70 -5.53 -5.78 2.74
CA LEU A 70 -4.94 -7.07 3.06
C LEU A 70 -4.58 -7.09 4.54
N GLU A 71 -5.08 -8.09 5.24
CA GLU A 71 -4.75 -8.36 6.64
C GLU A 71 -3.61 -9.37 6.73
N GLY A 72 -2.68 -9.12 7.65
CA GLY A 72 -1.54 -9.97 7.91
C GLY A 72 -0.34 -9.19 8.40
N GLU A 73 0.78 -9.88 8.54
CA GLU A 73 2.06 -9.27 8.87
C GLU A 73 2.76 -8.75 7.61
N GLU A 74 3.21 -7.50 7.64
CA GLU A 74 4.02 -6.93 6.57
C GLU A 74 5.48 -7.38 6.71
N ALA A 75 6.11 -7.71 5.59
CA ALA A 75 7.54 -7.96 5.50
C ALA A 75 8.08 -7.52 4.13
N SER A 76 9.36 -7.17 4.11
CA SER A 76 10.11 -6.77 2.94
C SER A 76 11.06 -7.88 2.51
N LEU A 77 11.00 -8.25 1.23
CA LEU A 77 11.99 -9.10 0.58
C LEU A 77 12.71 -8.25 -0.48
N PHE A 78 14.04 -8.27 -0.45
CA PHE A 78 14.88 -7.50 -1.36
C PHE A 78 15.61 -8.44 -2.31
N ALA A 79 15.87 -7.99 -3.54
CA ALA A 79 16.68 -8.73 -4.50
C ALA A 79 17.50 -7.76 -5.37
N LEU A 80 18.70 -8.18 -5.75
CA LEU A 80 19.46 -7.56 -6.83
C LEU A 80 19.03 -8.22 -8.15
N VAL A 81 18.69 -7.42 -9.16
CA VAL A 81 18.14 -7.91 -10.43
C VAL A 81 18.90 -7.29 -11.59
N ASP A 82 19.31 -8.12 -12.57
CA ASP A 82 20.02 -7.69 -13.79
C ASP A 82 19.12 -7.60 -15.04
N GLY A 83 17.86 -8.03 -14.91
CA GLY A 83 16.86 -8.09 -15.98
C GLY A 83 16.44 -9.52 -16.32
N GLU A 84 17.31 -10.52 -16.11
CA GLU A 84 17.05 -11.93 -16.37
C GLU A 84 17.18 -12.80 -15.12
N ASN A 85 18.04 -12.39 -14.18
CA ASN A 85 18.35 -13.08 -12.95
C ASN A 85 18.07 -12.19 -11.75
N ASP A 86 17.73 -12.84 -10.64
CA ASP A 86 17.56 -12.24 -9.33
C ASP A 86 18.46 -12.93 -8.30
N ILE A 87 19.04 -12.14 -7.39
CA ILE A 87 19.77 -12.63 -6.21
C ILE A 87 19.04 -12.07 -4.99
N PRO A 88 18.31 -12.89 -4.21
CA PRO A 88 17.62 -12.42 -3.02
C PRO A 88 18.64 -11.99 -1.95
N LEU A 89 18.29 -10.91 -1.25
CA LEU A 89 18.96 -10.45 -0.03
C LEU A 89 18.15 -10.88 1.20
N GLU A 90 18.70 -10.64 2.39
CA GLU A 90 18.00 -10.93 3.65
C GLU A 90 16.67 -10.16 3.77
N SER A 91 15.67 -10.83 4.36
CA SER A 91 14.36 -10.25 4.62
C SER A 91 14.44 -9.20 5.73
N ALA A 92 13.51 -8.26 5.74
CA ALA A 92 13.36 -7.31 6.83
C ALA A 92 11.89 -7.06 7.15
N GLN A 93 11.60 -6.73 8.40
CA GLN A 93 10.28 -6.25 8.81
C GLN A 93 10.44 -4.81 9.31
N ASP A 94 9.66 -3.89 8.73
CA ASP A 94 9.71 -2.48 9.04
C ASP A 94 8.52 -2.04 9.88
N HIS A 95 8.75 -1.02 10.70
CA HIS A 95 7.72 -0.39 11.52
C HIS A 95 7.41 0.97 10.91
N LYS A 96 6.28 1.11 10.21
CA LYS A 96 5.92 2.35 9.51
C LYS A 96 5.16 3.34 10.37
N ARG A 97 4.46 2.87 11.39
CA ARG A 97 3.59 3.71 12.23
C ARG A 97 4.43 4.48 13.24
N VAL A 98 4.06 5.74 13.47
CA VAL A 98 4.83 6.66 14.33
C VAL A 98 4.69 6.34 15.83
N GLY A 99 3.60 5.71 16.24
CA GLY A 99 3.31 5.36 17.63
C GLY A 99 3.48 3.88 17.93
N ASP A 100 3.77 3.57 19.19
CA ASP A 100 3.88 2.21 19.70
C ASP A 100 2.60 1.39 19.44
N GLY A 101 2.75 0.10 19.22
CA GLY A 101 1.63 -0.80 18.91
C GLY A 101 0.98 -0.52 17.55
N ASP A 102 1.77 -0.06 16.58
CA ASP A 102 1.33 0.30 15.22
C ASP A 102 0.22 1.36 15.17
N THR A 103 0.34 2.37 16.03
CA THR A 103 -0.63 3.46 16.14
C THR A 103 -0.19 4.75 15.44
N GLY A 104 -1.14 5.62 15.11
CA GLY A 104 -0.86 6.93 14.50
C GLY A 104 -0.63 6.89 12.99
N LEU A 105 -0.08 7.96 12.43
CA LEU A 105 0.09 8.12 10.98
C LEU A 105 1.16 7.17 10.41
N ASN A 106 0.97 6.76 9.15
CA ASN A 106 2.01 6.07 8.39
C ASN A 106 3.17 7.04 8.08
N THR A 107 4.40 6.56 8.27
CA THR A 107 5.64 7.28 7.97
C THR A 107 6.44 6.57 6.89
N GLY A 108 7.63 7.09 6.57
CA GLY A 108 8.57 6.40 5.68
C GLY A 108 9.30 5.21 6.31
N GLY A 109 9.09 4.94 7.60
CA GLY A 109 9.77 3.91 8.40
C GLY A 109 10.39 4.51 9.67
N MET A 110 10.03 3.95 10.83
CA MET A 110 10.55 4.30 12.16
C MET A 110 11.72 3.40 12.57
N GLY A 111 11.85 2.24 11.95
CA GLY A 111 12.89 1.25 12.21
C GLY A 111 12.59 -0.04 11.46
N ALA A 112 13.58 -0.92 11.38
CA ALA A 112 13.43 -2.25 10.81
C ALA A 112 14.43 -3.21 11.45
N TYR A 113 14.14 -4.50 11.36
CA TYR A 113 15.05 -5.56 11.80
C TYR A 113 15.16 -6.66 10.73
N SER A 114 16.26 -7.41 10.78
CA SER A 114 16.60 -8.44 9.80
C SER A 114 17.39 -9.59 10.47
N PRO A 115 17.12 -10.86 10.13
CA PRO A 115 16.08 -11.33 9.20
C PRO A 115 14.67 -11.21 9.79
N ALA A 116 13.65 -11.11 8.93
CA ALA A 116 12.26 -11.14 9.36
C ALA A 116 11.79 -12.60 9.54
N PRO A 117 11.47 -13.06 10.77
CA PRO A 117 11.13 -14.45 11.06
C PRO A 117 9.83 -14.91 10.40
N ILE A 118 8.97 -13.97 10.02
CA ILE A 118 7.74 -14.25 9.26
C ILE A 118 8.02 -14.74 7.84
N ILE A 119 9.20 -14.43 7.28
CA ILE A 119 9.65 -14.93 5.99
C ILE A 119 10.37 -16.25 6.19
N THR A 120 9.63 -17.36 6.11
CA THR A 120 10.22 -18.71 6.11
C THR A 120 10.87 -19.03 4.77
N GLU A 121 11.73 -20.05 4.72
CA GLU A 121 12.34 -20.51 3.47
C GLU A 121 11.28 -20.91 2.42
N GLU A 122 10.17 -21.52 2.85
CA GLU A 122 9.07 -21.88 1.95
C GLU A 122 8.39 -20.63 1.37
N LEU A 123 8.14 -19.61 2.19
CA LEU A 123 7.51 -18.36 1.77
C LEU A 123 8.44 -17.57 0.84
N GLN A 124 9.72 -17.46 1.18
CA GLN A 124 10.74 -16.85 0.32
C GLN A 124 10.81 -17.56 -1.03
N SER A 125 10.84 -18.89 -1.03
CA SER A 125 10.84 -19.69 -2.26
C SER A 125 9.55 -19.55 -3.07
N LEU A 126 8.40 -19.33 -2.43
CA LEU A 126 7.13 -19.08 -3.11
C LEU A 126 7.14 -17.70 -3.81
N VAL A 127 7.62 -16.67 -3.12
CA VAL A 127 7.72 -15.30 -3.66
C VAL A 127 8.67 -15.25 -4.85
N LEU A 128 9.87 -15.84 -4.74
CA LEU A 128 10.87 -15.81 -5.81
C LEU A 128 10.50 -16.68 -7.03
N ARG A 129 9.67 -17.72 -6.85
CA ARG A 129 9.20 -18.56 -7.97
C ARG A 129 8.13 -17.89 -8.83
N ARG A 130 7.34 -16.97 -8.28
CA ARG A 130 6.37 -16.16 -9.04
C ARG A 130 7.11 -15.07 -9.82
N ARG A 131 7.78 -15.48 -10.91
CA ARG A 131 8.28 -14.53 -11.92
C ARG A 131 7.08 -13.87 -12.60
N LEU A 132 7.08 -12.53 -12.64
CA LEU A 132 6.08 -11.70 -13.34
C LEU A 132 6.16 -11.90 -14.85
#